data_AF-A0A9D3S5B6-F1
#
_entry.id   AF-A0A9D3S5B6-F1
#
_cell.length_a   1.000
_cell.length_b   1.000
_cell.length_c   1.000
_cell.angle_alpha   90.00
_cell.angle_beta   90.00
_cell.angle_gamma   90.00
#
_symmetry.space_group_name_H-M   'P 1'
#
loop_
_entity.id
_entity.type
_entity.pdbx_description
1 polymer ?
#
loop_
_entity_poly.entity_id
_entity_poly.type
_entity_poly.pdbx_seq_one_letter_code
_entity_poly.pdbx_strand_id
1 'polypeptide(L)'
;MGDQKPEDSPVRCHLRKDVLQLNTYVALHHFIPQDSQDLEIRPGDRILLLDGSGEDWWKQVRAGDRVLRCHRTFIGCKEQGQISVKEGQICVSSEDERGDFIRVTSGKKRGFVPCDILEDI
;
A
#
# COMPACT_ATOMS: atom_id res chain seq x y z
N MET A 1 53.04 -11.44 -17.05
CA MET A 1 52.63 -10.92 -18.38
C MET A 1 51.35 -11.62 -18.74
N GLY A 2 50.16 -11.01 -18.69
CA GLY A 2 49.71 -9.72 -18.17
C GLY A 2 48.24 -9.95 -17.79
N ASP A 3 47.83 -9.54 -16.60
CA ASP A 3 47.26 -8.23 -16.28
C ASP A 3 45.73 -8.25 -16.32
N GLN A 4 45.15 -8.01 -15.14
CA GLN A 4 43.73 -7.86 -14.86
C GLN A 4 43.15 -6.65 -15.60
N LYS A 5 41.85 -6.70 -15.94
CA LYS A 5 40.99 -5.51 -15.83
C LYS A 5 39.56 -5.88 -15.41
N PRO A 6 39.01 -5.23 -14.37
CA PRO A 6 37.69 -5.49 -13.83
C PRO A 6 36.63 -4.65 -14.56
N GLU A 7 35.49 -5.25 -14.88
CA GLU A 7 34.30 -4.50 -15.28
C GLU A 7 33.42 -4.31 -14.03
N ASP A 8 33.83 -3.35 -13.20
CA ASP A 8 33.01 -2.83 -12.11
C ASP A 8 31.89 -1.99 -12.73
N SER A 9 30.77 -2.65 -12.99
CA SER A 9 29.54 -1.98 -13.39
C SER A 9 28.94 -1.27 -12.17
N PRO A 10 28.65 0.05 -12.23
CA PRO A 10 28.17 0.83 -11.08
C PRO A 10 26.72 0.50 -10.69
N VAL A 11 26.11 -0.52 -11.30
CA VAL A 11 24.69 -0.85 -11.13
C VAL A 11 24.41 -1.49 -9.76
N ARG A 12 25.46 -1.91 -9.03
CA ARG A 12 25.29 -2.54 -7.70
C ARG A 12 25.12 -1.56 -6.53
N CYS A 13 25.26 -0.25 -6.78
CA CYS A 13 25.29 0.77 -5.73
C CYS A 13 23.94 1.43 -5.40
N HIS A 14 22.90 1.28 -6.24
CA HIS A 14 21.55 1.78 -5.93
C HIS A 14 20.67 0.72 -5.26
N LEU A 15 20.93 -0.58 -5.48
CA LEU A 15 20.09 -1.66 -4.96
C LEU A 15 20.32 -1.96 -3.47
N ARG A 16 21.39 -1.44 -2.85
CA ARG A 16 21.78 -1.79 -1.47
C ARG A 16 21.36 -0.77 -0.42
N LYS A 17 21.04 0.47 -0.79
CA LYS A 17 20.69 1.50 0.19
C LYS A 17 19.20 1.45 0.60
N ASP A 18 18.33 0.85 -0.19
CA ASP A 18 16.88 0.79 0.08
C ASP A 18 16.39 -0.53 0.72
N VAL A 19 17.20 -1.59 0.77
CA VAL A 19 16.82 -2.86 1.43
C VAL A 19 16.64 -2.71 2.95
N LEU A 20 17.14 -1.62 3.55
CA LEU A 20 16.90 -1.29 4.96
C LEU A 20 15.80 -0.23 5.15
N GLN A 21 15.36 0.42 4.07
CA GLN A 21 14.16 1.27 4.02
C GLN A 21 13.08 0.59 3.17
N LEU A 22 12.84 -0.71 3.42
CA LEU A 22 11.72 -1.45 2.86
C LEU A 22 10.41 -0.79 3.30
N ASN A 23 10.04 0.28 2.61
CA ASN A 23 8.72 0.86 2.66
C ASN A 23 7.80 -0.26 2.19
N THR A 24 7.09 -0.88 3.13
CA THR A 24 6.13 -1.92 2.81
C THR A 24 4.93 -1.18 2.24
N TYR A 25 4.56 -1.52 1.00
CA TYR A 25 3.45 -0.89 0.31
C TYR A 25 2.29 -1.85 0.25
N VAL A 26 1.06 -1.34 0.19
CA VAL A 26 -0.13 -2.16 -0.02
C VAL A 26 -0.78 -1.80 -1.33
N ALA A 27 -1.08 -2.83 -2.13
CA ALA A 27 -1.83 -2.69 -3.35
C ALA A 27 -3.28 -2.31 -3.07
N LEU A 28 -3.76 -1.25 -3.73
CA LEU A 28 -5.13 -0.77 -3.54
C LEU A 28 -6.12 -1.45 -4.50
N HIS A 29 -5.64 -1.95 -5.64
CA HIS A 29 -6.45 -2.41 -6.77
C HIS A 29 -6.00 -3.79 -7.22
N HIS A 30 -6.90 -4.51 -7.88
CA HIS A 30 -6.57 -5.78 -8.51
C HIS A 30 -5.93 -5.53 -9.87
N PHE A 31 -4.77 -6.12 -10.10
CA PHE A 31 -4.08 -6.10 -11.38
C PHE A 31 -3.98 -7.53 -11.92
N ILE A 32 -4.60 -7.75 -13.08
CA ILE A 32 -4.53 -9.01 -13.82
C ILE A 32 -3.37 -8.88 -14.81
N PRO A 33 -2.39 -9.79 -14.77
CA PRO A 33 -1.26 -9.79 -15.71
C PRO A 33 -1.73 -9.73 -17.16
N GLN A 34 -1.17 -8.81 -17.94
CA GLN A 34 -1.39 -8.72 -19.38
C GLN A 34 -0.25 -9.36 -20.16
N ASP A 35 0.96 -9.37 -19.60
CA ASP A 35 2.17 -9.95 -20.17
C ASP A 35 2.89 -10.92 -19.22
N SER A 36 3.82 -11.72 -19.76
CA SER A 36 4.59 -12.70 -18.98
C SER A 36 5.53 -12.09 -17.92
N GLN A 37 5.76 -10.78 -17.98
CA GLN A 37 6.57 -10.02 -17.01
C GLN A 37 5.70 -9.37 -15.92
N ASP A 38 4.38 -9.45 -16.05
CA ASP A 38 3.46 -8.84 -15.10
C ASP A 38 3.25 -9.73 -13.86
N LEU A 39 3.20 -9.09 -12.70
CA LEU A 39 2.87 -9.76 -11.44
C LEU A 39 1.37 -9.61 -11.17
N GLU A 40 0.66 -10.70 -10.87
CA GLU A 40 -0.71 -10.59 -10.34
C GLU A 40 -0.64 -9.91 -8.98
N ILE A 41 -1.39 -8.82 -8.82
CA ILE A 41 -1.44 -8.07 -7.56
C ILE A 41 -2.88 -7.98 -7.10
N ARG A 42 -3.17 -8.43 -5.88
CA ARG A 42 -4.49 -8.35 -5.28
C ARG A 42 -4.59 -7.17 -4.31
N PRO A 43 -5.77 -6.54 -4.19
CA PRO A 43 -5.98 -5.53 -3.16
C PRO A 43 -5.66 -6.12 -1.79
N GLY A 44 -4.72 -5.49 -1.09
CA GLY A 44 -4.23 -5.96 0.20
C GLY A 44 -2.85 -6.63 0.18
N ASP A 45 -2.33 -6.97 -1.01
CA ASP A 45 -0.99 -7.55 -1.12
C ASP A 45 0.06 -6.55 -0.67
N ARG A 46 0.96 -7.02 0.20
CA ARG A 46 2.13 -6.26 0.67
C ARG A 46 3.25 -6.40 -0.35
N ILE A 47 3.54 -5.31 -1.04
CA ILE A 47 4.46 -5.24 -2.16
C ILE A 47 5.67 -4.37 -1.82
N LEU A 48 6.81 -4.73 -2.38
CA LEU A 48 8.05 -3.97 -2.28
C LEU A 48 8.24 -3.21 -3.59
N LEU A 49 8.24 -1.88 -3.52
CA LEU A 49 8.48 -1.06 -4.70
C LEU A 49 9.96 -1.15 -5.09
N LEU A 50 10.20 -1.52 -6.34
CA LEU A 50 11.52 -1.42 -6.95
C LEU A 50 11.71 -0.10 -7.71
N ASP A 51 10.61 0.55 -8.12
CA ASP A 51 10.62 1.86 -8.80
C ASP A 51 9.34 2.68 -8.48
N GLY A 52 9.52 3.98 -8.21
CA GLY A 52 8.56 4.91 -7.59
C GLY A 52 7.45 5.47 -8.49
N SER A 53 7.41 5.09 -9.76
CA SER A 53 6.68 5.84 -10.81
C SER A 53 5.15 5.76 -10.78
N GLY A 54 4.51 5.22 -9.73
CA GLY A 54 3.04 5.18 -9.68
C GLY A 54 2.43 5.25 -8.28
N GLU A 55 2.47 6.43 -7.67
CA GLU A 55 1.86 6.69 -6.36
C GLU A 55 0.34 6.43 -6.30
N ASP A 56 -0.34 6.23 -7.45
CA ASP A 56 -1.78 5.95 -7.51
C ASP A 56 -2.15 4.46 -7.30
N TRP A 57 -1.21 3.50 -7.42
CA TRP A 57 -1.50 2.06 -7.28
C TRP A 57 -1.20 1.47 -5.90
N TRP A 58 -0.38 2.16 -5.12
CA TRP A 58 0.08 1.70 -3.82
C TRP A 58 -0.07 2.76 -2.74
N LYS A 59 0.03 2.28 -1.49
CA LYS A 59 0.12 3.17 -0.35
C LYS A 59 1.22 2.73 0.59
N GLN A 60 2.04 3.68 1.03
CA GLN A 60 3.09 3.45 2.02
C GLN A 60 2.47 3.08 3.35
N VAL A 61 2.94 1.99 3.94
CA VAL A 61 2.54 1.49 5.25
C VAL A 61 3.77 1.49 6.15
N ARG A 62 3.65 2.13 7.32
CA ARG A 62 4.70 2.17 8.33
C ARG A 62 4.57 0.99 9.29
N ALA A 63 5.64 0.67 10.01
CA ALA A 63 5.58 -0.28 11.11
C ALA A 63 4.57 0.24 12.17
N GLY A 64 3.48 -0.51 12.37
CA GLY A 64 2.38 -0.15 13.25
C GLY A 64 1.10 0.33 12.54
N ASP A 65 1.15 0.60 11.23
CA ASP A 65 -0.05 0.89 10.47
C ASP A 65 -0.86 -0.40 10.24
N ARG A 66 -2.17 -0.32 10.39
CA ARG A 66 -3.14 -1.40 10.13
C ARG A 66 -3.66 -1.29 8.72
N VAL A 67 -3.65 -2.41 8.01
CA VAL A 67 -4.18 -2.52 6.66
C VAL A 67 -5.52 -3.22 6.75
N LEU A 68 -6.57 -2.53 6.28
CA LEU A 68 -7.95 -2.92 6.50
C LEU A 68 -8.67 -2.98 5.16
N ARG A 69 -9.33 -4.09 4.89
CA ARG A 69 -10.20 -4.26 3.74
C ARG A 69 -11.64 -3.97 4.13
N CYS A 70 -12.33 -3.17 3.32
CA CYS A 70 -13.77 -2.96 3.51
C CYS A 70 -14.53 -4.22 3.06
N HIS A 71 -15.23 -4.90 3.96
CA HIS A 71 -16.11 -6.03 3.60
C HIS A 71 -17.54 -5.60 3.28
N ARG A 72 -17.90 -4.34 3.58
CA ARG A 72 -19.17 -3.72 3.20
C ARG A 72 -18.98 -2.31 2.68
N THR A 73 -19.90 -1.87 1.81
CA THR A 73 -19.92 -0.48 1.32
C THR A 73 -20.50 0.45 2.38
N PHE A 74 -19.83 1.57 2.62
CA PHE A 74 -20.26 2.61 3.55
C PHE A 74 -20.27 3.99 2.87
N ILE A 75 -21.36 4.73 3.06
CA ILE A 75 -21.52 6.08 2.52
C ILE A 75 -21.37 7.08 3.67
N GLY A 76 -20.15 7.53 3.89
CA GLY A 76 -19.85 8.51 4.94
C GLY A 76 -20.38 9.92 4.65
N CYS A 77 -20.75 10.64 5.71
CA CYS A 77 -21.08 12.06 5.69
C CYS A 77 -19.83 12.94 5.80
N LYS A 78 -19.50 13.70 4.74
CA LYS A 78 -18.33 14.59 4.71
C LYS A 78 -18.33 15.68 5.78
N GLU A 79 -19.51 16.20 6.15
CA GLU A 79 -19.64 17.23 7.20
C GLU A 79 -19.24 16.69 8.58
N GLN A 80 -19.39 15.38 8.80
CA GLN A 80 -18.94 14.69 10.00
C GLN A 80 -17.51 14.15 9.88
N GLY A 81 -16.80 14.47 8.80
CA GLY A 81 -15.45 13.96 8.52
C GLY A 81 -15.41 12.47 8.15
N GLN A 82 -16.54 11.87 7.79
CA GLN A 82 -16.60 10.48 7.33
C GLN A 82 -16.32 10.39 5.84
N ILE A 83 -15.73 9.27 5.39
CA ILE A 83 -15.48 9.01 3.97
C ILE A 83 -16.35 7.87 3.46
N SER A 84 -16.70 7.94 2.17
CA SER A 84 -17.37 6.84 1.49
C SER A 84 -16.35 5.83 0.97
N VAL A 85 -16.54 4.56 1.33
CA VAL A 85 -15.68 3.43 0.93
C VAL A 85 -16.56 2.33 0.34
N LYS A 86 -16.04 1.63 -0.67
CA LYS A 86 -16.73 0.51 -1.31
C LYS A 86 -16.25 -0.83 -0.73
N GLU A 87 -17.07 -1.85 -0.83
CA GLU A 87 -16.65 -3.22 -0.59
C GLU A 87 -15.42 -3.59 -1.45
N GLY A 88 -14.46 -4.29 -0.85
CA GLY A 88 -13.16 -4.62 -1.43
C GLY A 88 -12.12 -3.50 -1.38
N GLN A 89 -12.50 -2.28 -0.98
CA GLN A 89 -11.57 -1.15 -0.96
C GLN A 89 -10.58 -1.26 0.19
N ILE A 90 -9.32 -0.99 -0.09
CA ILE A 90 -8.25 -1.01 0.91
C ILE A 90 -8.15 0.33 1.60
N CYS A 91 -8.08 0.25 2.92
CA CYS A 91 -7.94 1.35 3.85
C CYS A 91 -6.69 1.10 4.69
N VAL A 92 -5.98 2.17 5.05
CA VAL A 92 -4.86 2.08 5.98
C VAL A 92 -5.15 3.01 7.14
N SER A 93 -4.99 2.50 8.36
CA SER A 93 -5.10 3.26 9.59
C SER A 93 -3.75 3.33 10.30
N SER A 94 -3.39 4.50 10.79
CA SER A 94 -2.17 4.72 11.57
C SER A 94 -2.46 4.89 13.07
N GLU A 95 -3.72 4.77 13.48
CA GLU A 95 -4.17 4.99 14.85
C GLU A 95 -5.04 3.81 15.30
N ASP A 96 -5.05 3.57 16.60
CA ASP A 96 -6.00 2.65 17.20
C ASP A 96 -7.44 3.16 17.08
N GLU A 97 -8.36 2.20 17.00
CA GLU A 97 -9.80 2.43 16.97
C GLU A 97 -10.26 3.31 18.13
N ARG A 98 -11.08 4.33 17.83
CA ARG A 98 -11.68 5.19 18.85
C ARG A 98 -13.17 4.90 18.92
N GLY A 99 -13.51 3.84 19.66
CA GLY A 99 -14.88 3.34 19.75
C GLY A 99 -15.29 2.63 18.46
N ASP A 100 -16.51 2.88 17.99
CA ASP A 100 -17.08 2.21 16.81
C ASP A 100 -16.53 2.72 15.46
N PHE A 101 -15.78 3.82 15.47
CA PHE A 101 -15.20 4.43 14.28
C PHE A 101 -13.68 4.46 14.36
N ILE A 102 -13.07 4.24 13.19
CA ILE A 102 -11.63 4.33 13.01
C ILE A 102 -11.32 5.34 11.92
N ARG A 103 -10.27 6.13 12.14
CA ARG A 103 -9.76 7.06 11.14
C ARG A 103 -8.92 6.26 10.16
N VAL A 104 -9.36 6.22 8.91
CA VAL A 104 -8.65 5.52 7.85
C VAL A 104 -8.38 6.46 6.69
N THR A 105 -7.42 6.05 5.87
CA THR A 105 -7.13 6.72 4.62
C THR A 105 -7.20 5.69 3.50
N SER A 106 -8.02 5.95 2.49
CA SER A 106 -8.23 5.10 1.33
C SER A 106 -7.89 5.89 0.06
N GLY A 107 -6.82 5.47 -0.63
CA GLY A 107 -6.20 6.25 -1.70
C GLY A 107 -5.88 7.69 -1.25
N LYS A 108 -6.47 8.68 -1.93
CA LYS A 108 -6.32 10.12 -1.66
C LYS A 108 -7.29 10.67 -0.61
N LYS A 109 -8.26 9.87 -0.14
CA LYS A 109 -9.30 10.30 0.81
C LYS A 109 -8.95 9.85 2.22
N ARG A 110 -9.19 10.71 3.21
CA ARG A 110 -9.03 10.42 4.64
C ARG A 110 -10.27 10.82 5.41
N GLY A 111 -10.69 9.98 6.34
CA GLY A 111 -11.77 10.29 7.27
C GLY A 111 -12.15 9.08 8.12
N PHE A 112 -13.30 9.19 8.77
CA PHE A 112 -13.82 8.14 9.64
C PHE A 112 -14.70 7.15 8.88
N VAL A 113 -14.55 5.88 9.21
CA VAL A 113 -15.42 4.78 8.80
C VAL A 113 -15.66 3.87 10.01
N PRO A 114 -16.79 3.16 10.07
CA PRO A 114 -17.06 2.29 11.20
C PRO A 114 -16.22 1.02 11.14
N CYS A 115 -15.76 0.54 12.28
CA CYS A 115 -14.91 -0.65 12.38
C CYS A 115 -15.64 -1.92 11.93
N ASP A 116 -16.97 -1.95 12.06
CA ASP A 116 -17.79 -3.11 11.72
C ASP A 116 -17.83 -3.43 10.22
N ILE A 117 -17.42 -2.50 9.35
CA ILE A 117 -17.31 -2.72 7.89
C ILE A 117 -15.89 -3.05 7.44
N LEU A 118 -14.92 -3.08 8.36
CA LEU A 118 -13.50 -3.30 8.07
C LEU A 118 -13.04 -4.66 8.57
N GLU A 119 -12.10 -5.27 7.84
CA GLU A 119 -11.44 -6.54 8.17
C GLU A 119 -9.92 -6.36 8.05
N ASP A 120 -9.16 -6.83 9.04
CA ASP A 120 -7.69 -6.76 9.06
C ASP A 120 -7.08 -7.82 8.12
N ILE A 121 -6.00 -7.47 7.41
CA ILE A 121 -5.35 -8.33 6.38
C ILE A 121 -3.83 -8.47 6.50
#